data_AF-A0A318L207-F1
#
_entry.id   AF-A0A318L207-F1
#
_cell.length_a   1.000
_cell.length_b   1.000
_cell.length_c   1.000
_cell.angle_alpha   90.00
_cell.angle_beta   90.00
_cell.angle_gamma   90.00
#
_symmetry.space_group_name_H-M   'P 1'
#
loop_
_entity.id
_entity.type
_entity.pdbx_description
1 polymer ?
#
loop_
_entity_poly.entity_id
_entity_poly.type
_entity_poly.pdbx_seq_one_letter_code
_entity_poly.pdbx_strand_id
1 'polypeptide(L)'
;MGFRYRKSLNLGGGFRINLSKSGVGYSWGVKGYRVTKTANGRTRTSVSIPGTGISYVNESGKNNSISSERGNTPAYQQPISYIDNNQYDTQNIANNVATAMVSEGLEDMLASASKAIKLNKLSTIGLWITVIWGLGFPVMLLLAIAFLALKIFVKTKGTIDLDYSIDDDQKSVIDERMQPMLKITECAKVWRIMQTSKVVDKKYASGASNTVNRIACKATNKAPFPFKANLQVASFKAGKETLLFLPDKLFIMQGSKIGALNYSDINSNSHTTRFIESECVPGDTQVVGQTWKYVNKSGNPDRRFKNNRQLPICLYGELELCSTSGLNTVIMFSNPKINDNFNNR
;
A
#
# COMPACT_ATOMS: atom_id res chain seq x y z
N MET A 1 50.99 7.11 -31.02
CA MET A 1 50.62 8.27 -30.18
C MET A 1 49.26 8.80 -30.64
N GLY A 2 48.17 8.46 -29.95
CA GLY A 2 46.82 8.86 -30.38
C GLY A 2 46.42 10.23 -29.83
N PHE A 3 45.93 11.13 -30.69
CA PHE A 3 45.36 12.41 -30.26
C PHE A 3 44.11 12.20 -29.38
N ARG A 4 44.09 12.84 -28.20
CA ARG A 4 42.95 12.82 -27.27
C ARG A 4 42.25 14.18 -27.31
N TYR A 5 40.99 14.20 -27.73
CA TYR A 5 40.14 15.38 -27.67
C TYR A 5 39.12 15.26 -26.54
N ARG A 6 39.10 16.26 -25.65
CA ARG A 6 38.07 16.45 -24.62
C ARG A 6 37.78 17.94 -24.49
N LYS A 7 36.51 18.34 -24.62
CA LYS A 7 36.06 19.72 -24.42
C LYS A 7 34.87 19.75 -23.47
N SER A 8 34.90 20.60 -22.45
CA SER A 8 33.78 20.83 -21.54
C SER A 8 33.24 22.25 -21.73
N LEU A 9 31.93 22.38 -21.96
CA LEU A 9 31.22 23.64 -22.12
C LEU A 9 30.28 23.82 -20.92
N ASN A 10 30.40 24.96 -20.24
CA ASN A 10 29.49 25.35 -19.15
C ASN A 10 28.42 26.27 -19.73
N LEU A 11 27.15 25.88 -19.63
CA LEU A 11 26.03 26.62 -20.23
C LEU A 11 25.28 27.50 -19.21
N GLY A 12 25.80 27.59 -17.97
CA GLY A 12 25.13 28.33 -16.88
C GLY A 12 24.00 27.52 -16.23
N GLY A 13 23.42 28.06 -15.14
CA GLY A 13 22.26 27.45 -14.46
C GLY A 13 22.47 26.02 -13.92
N GLY A 14 23.72 25.60 -13.72
CA GLY A 14 24.05 24.25 -13.27
C GLY A 14 24.19 23.20 -14.38
N PHE A 15 24.06 23.59 -15.65
CA PHE A 15 24.15 22.70 -16.81
C PHE A 15 25.55 22.73 -17.46
N ARG A 16 26.11 21.55 -17.76
CA ARG A 16 27.42 21.39 -18.43
C ARG A 16 27.37 20.25 -19.45
N ILE A 17 28.04 20.44 -20.58
CA ILE A 17 28.22 19.40 -21.61
C ILE A 17 29.70 19.03 -21.69
N ASN A 18 29.98 17.73 -21.78
CA ASN A 18 31.32 17.17 -21.98
C ASN A 18 31.36 16.43 -23.31
N LEU A 19 32.17 16.91 -24.26
CA LEU A 19 32.44 16.25 -25.53
C LEU A 19 33.76 15.48 -25.43
N SER A 20 33.76 14.24 -25.87
CA SER A 20 34.94 13.37 -25.89
C SER A 20 34.89 12.41 -27.08
N LYS A 21 35.98 11.67 -27.32
CA LYS A 21 36.04 10.65 -28.40
C LYS A 21 34.96 9.57 -28.27
N SER A 22 34.47 9.27 -27.06
CA SER A 22 33.41 8.27 -26.85
C SER A 22 31.99 8.85 -26.97
N GLY A 23 31.85 10.13 -27.30
CA GLY A 23 30.56 10.81 -27.51
C GLY A 23 30.33 11.98 -26.56
N VAL A 24 29.06 12.40 -26.49
CA VAL A 24 28.60 13.56 -25.72
C VAL A 24 27.98 13.12 -24.39
N GLY A 25 28.49 13.65 -23.28
CA GLY A 25 27.87 13.56 -21.96
C GLY A 25 27.33 14.91 -21.52
N TYR A 26 26.31 14.91 -20.66
CA TYR A 26 25.76 16.12 -20.08
C TYR A 26 25.55 15.96 -18.58
N SER A 27 25.63 17.06 -17.83
CA SER A 27 25.28 17.10 -16.43
C SER A 27 24.42 18.32 -16.15
N TRP A 28 23.39 18.15 -15.33
CA TRP A 28 22.65 19.28 -14.78
C TRP A 28 22.45 19.11 -13.28
N GLY A 29 22.49 20.21 -12.54
CA GLY A 29 22.18 20.16 -11.11
C GLY A 29 22.36 21.48 -10.38
N VAL A 30 21.73 21.57 -9.22
CA VAL A 30 21.86 22.66 -8.24
C VAL A 30 22.66 22.16 -7.03
N LYS A 31 23.04 23.06 -6.13
CA LYS A 31 23.77 22.70 -4.89
C LYS A 31 22.89 21.73 -4.07
N GLY A 32 23.33 20.48 -3.96
CA GLY A 32 22.59 19.41 -3.27
C GLY A 32 21.88 18.39 -4.17
N TYR A 33 21.78 18.63 -5.49
CA TYR A 33 21.22 17.65 -6.43
C TYR A 33 21.84 17.78 -7.82
N ARG A 34 22.47 16.72 -8.33
CA ARG A 34 23.10 16.71 -9.64
C ARG A 34 22.92 15.38 -10.36
N VAL A 35 22.55 15.44 -11.63
CA VAL A 35 22.47 14.30 -12.55
C VAL A 35 23.55 14.46 -13.61
N THR A 36 24.32 13.40 -13.85
CA THR A 36 25.39 13.35 -14.86
C THR A 36 25.18 12.12 -15.73
N LYS A 37 24.98 12.32 -17.03
CA LYS A 37 24.94 11.27 -18.02
C LYS A 37 26.23 11.31 -18.84
N THR A 38 26.98 10.21 -18.82
CA THR A 38 28.23 10.09 -19.56
C THR A 38 27.98 9.55 -20.97
N ALA A 39 28.90 9.82 -21.89
CA ALA A 39 28.84 9.34 -23.26
C ALA A 39 28.80 7.79 -23.36
N ASN A 40 29.33 7.09 -22.35
CA ASN A 40 29.37 5.63 -22.28
C ASN A 40 28.06 5.03 -21.70
N GLY A 41 26.98 5.81 -21.61
CA GLY A 41 25.66 5.34 -21.16
C GLY A 41 25.46 5.25 -19.65
N ARG A 42 26.47 5.58 -18.83
CA ARG A 42 26.31 5.61 -17.37
C ARG A 42 25.62 6.89 -16.92
N THR A 43 24.63 6.74 -16.05
CA THR A 43 23.91 7.84 -15.41
C THR A 43 24.24 7.85 -13.93
N ARG A 44 24.80 8.96 -13.45
CA ARG A 44 25.15 9.18 -12.04
C ARG A 44 24.27 10.29 -11.47
N THR A 45 23.52 9.97 -10.43
CA THR A 45 22.69 10.91 -9.67
C THR A 45 23.29 11.09 -8.29
N SER A 46 23.61 12.32 -7.90
CA SER A 46 24.13 12.66 -6.58
C SER A 46 23.18 13.61 -5.86
N VAL A 47 22.76 13.23 -4.66
CA VAL A 47 21.96 14.05 -3.75
C VAL A 47 22.80 14.31 -2.51
N SER A 48 22.88 15.56 -2.04
CA SER A 48 23.60 15.90 -0.82
C SER A 48 22.88 16.98 -0.05
N ILE A 49 22.94 16.91 1.28
CA ILE A 49 22.38 17.92 2.17
C ILE A 49 23.52 18.90 2.53
N PRO A 50 23.47 20.16 2.05
CA PRO A 50 24.55 21.13 2.28
C PRO A 50 24.81 21.34 3.77
N GLY A 51 26.08 21.36 4.18
CA GLY A 51 26.48 21.63 5.57
C GLY A 51 26.44 20.42 6.51
N THR A 52 25.92 19.26 6.09
CA THR A 52 25.79 18.06 6.96
C THR A 52 26.79 16.95 6.64
N GLY A 53 27.51 17.03 5.51
CA GLY A 53 28.40 15.96 5.04
C GLY A 53 27.66 14.73 4.48
N ILE A 54 26.33 14.68 4.55
CA ILE A 54 25.53 13.55 4.08
C ILE A 54 25.33 13.66 2.57
N SER A 55 25.77 12.63 1.84
CA SER A 55 25.56 12.52 0.39
C SER A 55 25.20 11.09 0.00
N TYR A 56 24.31 10.97 -0.99
CA TYR A 56 23.90 9.72 -1.61
C TYR A 56 24.20 9.81 -3.11
N VAL A 57 24.90 8.81 -3.64
CA VAL A 57 25.25 8.74 -5.06
C VAL A 57 24.74 7.41 -5.59
N ASN A 58 23.93 7.47 -6.65
CA ASN A 58 23.46 6.29 -7.37
C ASN A 58 24.01 6.36 -8.80
N GLU A 59 24.65 5.28 -9.26
CA GLU A 59 25.18 5.16 -10.61
C GLU A 59 24.59 3.93 -11.28
N SER A 60 23.94 4.12 -12.43
CA SER A 60 23.36 3.04 -13.23
C SER A 60 23.98 3.02 -14.63
N GLY A 61 24.35 1.82 -15.09
CA GLY A 61 25.01 1.63 -16.39
C GLY A 61 24.98 0.16 -16.82
N LYS A 62 25.03 -0.07 -18.13
CA LYS A 62 25.02 -1.42 -18.74
C LYS A 62 26.41 -2.05 -18.55
N ASN A 63 26.50 -3.08 -17.70
CA ASN A 63 27.72 -3.85 -17.50
C ASN A 63 27.85 -4.91 -18.61
N ASN A 64 28.79 -4.72 -19.53
CA ASN A 64 29.35 -5.85 -20.28
C ASN A 64 30.38 -6.52 -19.38
N SER A 65 30.04 -7.70 -18.87
CA SER A 65 30.91 -8.56 -18.07
C SER A 65 32.02 -9.14 -18.95
N ILE A 66 33.26 -8.70 -18.73
CA ILE A 66 34.44 -9.51 -19.01
C ILE A 66 35.29 -9.49 -17.73
N SER A 67 35.39 -10.67 -17.14
CA SER A 67 36.22 -11.01 -15.99
C SER A 67 37.70 -10.89 -16.33
N SER A 68 38.43 -10.09 -15.56
CA SER A 68 39.86 -10.28 -15.37
C SER A 68 40.25 -9.86 -13.94
N GLU A 69 40.75 -10.84 -13.19
CA GLU A 69 41.37 -10.66 -11.89
C GLU A 69 42.70 -9.90 -12.01
N ARG A 70 42.90 -8.88 -11.16
CA ARG A 70 44.09 -8.66 -10.32
C ARG A 70 44.08 -7.24 -9.74
N GLY A 71 44.45 -7.13 -8.46
CA GLY A 71 45.08 -5.91 -7.94
C GLY A 71 44.36 -5.16 -6.83
N ASN A 72 44.46 -5.70 -5.62
CA ASN A 72 44.64 -5.02 -4.33
C ASN A 72 44.25 -3.52 -4.23
N THR A 73 43.15 -3.21 -3.52
CA THR A 73 42.91 -1.89 -2.90
C THR A 73 42.05 -2.07 -1.64
N PRO A 74 42.32 -1.33 -0.55
CA PRO A 74 41.75 -1.59 0.77
C PRO A 74 40.24 -1.34 0.78
N ALA A 75 39.52 -2.30 1.37
CA ALA A 75 38.06 -2.34 1.41
C ALA A 75 37.49 -1.19 2.24
N TYR A 76 37.10 -0.10 1.56
CA TYR A 76 36.02 0.72 2.05
C TYR A 76 34.74 -0.12 1.90
N GLN A 77 34.30 -0.74 2.99
CA GLN A 77 33.02 -1.44 3.04
C GLN A 77 31.90 -0.43 2.77
N GLN A 78 31.55 -0.27 1.49
CA GLN A 78 30.28 0.29 1.10
C GLN A 78 29.20 -0.66 1.64
N PRO A 79 28.15 -0.16 2.33
CA PRO A 79 27.07 -1.01 2.78
C PRO A 79 26.49 -1.72 1.56
N ILE A 80 26.62 -3.05 1.54
CA ILE A 80 25.98 -3.91 0.55
C ILE A 80 24.50 -3.56 0.61
N SER A 81 23.98 -2.95 -0.44
CA SER A 81 22.55 -2.93 -0.71
C SER A 81 22.16 -4.36 -0.99
N TYR A 82 21.74 -5.08 0.05
CA TYR A 82 21.14 -6.41 -0.10
C TYR A 82 19.94 -6.24 -1.04
N ILE A 83 20.09 -6.71 -2.27
CA ILE A 83 18.91 -7.15 -3.02
C ILE A 83 18.31 -8.24 -2.14
N ASP A 84 17.07 -8.05 -1.70
CA ASP A 84 16.33 -8.97 -0.85
C ASP A 84 16.04 -10.29 -1.60
N ASN A 85 17.09 -11.09 -1.77
CA ASN A 85 17.07 -12.41 -2.38
C ASN A 85 16.59 -13.48 -1.38
N ASN A 86 16.14 -13.09 -0.19
CA ASN A 86 15.71 -14.03 0.84
C ASN A 86 14.24 -14.46 0.66
N GLN A 87 13.58 -13.97 -0.39
CA GLN A 87 12.19 -14.25 -0.70
C GLN A 87 12.07 -14.89 -2.09
N TYR A 88 11.18 -15.88 -2.22
CA TYR A 88 10.83 -16.52 -3.48
C TYR A 88 9.35 -16.90 -3.50
N ASP A 89 8.85 -17.30 -4.68
CA ASP A 89 7.44 -17.69 -4.87
C ASP A 89 6.48 -16.61 -4.34
N THR A 90 6.75 -15.36 -4.75
CA THR A 90 5.98 -14.20 -4.32
C THR A 90 4.64 -14.14 -5.05
N GLN A 91 3.56 -14.15 -4.27
CA GLN A 91 2.19 -14.06 -4.78
C GLN A 91 1.55 -12.75 -4.34
N ASN A 92 1.01 -12.01 -5.30
CA ASN A 92 0.26 -10.79 -5.04
C ASN A 92 -1.21 -11.12 -4.84
N ILE A 93 -1.76 -10.69 -3.71
CA ILE A 93 -3.18 -10.82 -3.37
C ILE A 93 -3.85 -9.51 -3.77
N ALA A 94 -4.44 -9.49 -4.96
CA ALA A 94 -5.08 -8.33 -5.54
C ALA A 94 -6.46 -8.68 -6.09
N ASN A 95 -7.40 -7.77 -5.90
CA ASN A 95 -8.72 -7.85 -6.51
C ASN A 95 -8.63 -7.50 -8.00
N ASN A 96 -9.51 -8.09 -8.80
CA ASN A 96 -9.78 -7.59 -10.14
C ASN A 96 -10.41 -6.19 -10.09
N VAL A 97 -10.60 -5.56 -11.25
CA VAL A 97 -11.23 -4.24 -11.36
C VAL A 97 -12.65 -4.31 -10.80
N ALA A 98 -12.97 -3.40 -9.87
CA ALA A 98 -14.27 -3.36 -9.20
C ALA A 98 -15.47 -3.30 -10.16
N THR A 99 -15.33 -2.67 -11.34
CA THR A 99 -16.39 -2.62 -12.36
C THR A 99 -16.70 -3.95 -13.02
N ALA A 100 -15.87 -4.98 -12.85
CA ALA A 100 -16.16 -6.35 -13.30
C ALA A 100 -16.97 -7.14 -12.27
N MET A 101 -17.12 -6.61 -11.05
CA MET A 101 -17.85 -7.21 -9.94
C MET A 101 -19.16 -6.46 -9.75
N VAL A 102 -20.10 -6.66 -10.66
CA VAL A 102 -21.38 -5.94 -10.64
C VAL A 102 -22.52 -6.94 -10.57
N SER A 103 -23.25 -6.94 -9.45
CA SER A 103 -24.52 -7.64 -9.34
C SER A 103 -25.59 -6.99 -10.22
N GLU A 104 -26.46 -7.83 -10.79
CA GLU A 104 -27.60 -7.39 -11.60
C GLU A 104 -28.48 -6.38 -10.83
N GLY A 105 -28.96 -5.35 -11.52
CA GLY A 105 -29.88 -4.34 -10.98
C GLY A 105 -29.22 -3.19 -10.19
N LEU A 106 -27.91 -3.23 -9.92
CA LEU A 106 -27.20 -2.14 -9.21
C LEU A 106 -26.37 -1.23 -10.13
N GLU A 107 -26.37 -1.49 -11.43
CA GLU A 107 -25.52 -0.80 -12.41
C GLU A 107 -25.68 0.73 -12.36
N ASP A 108 -26.92 1.23 -12.42
CA ASP A 108 -27.21 2.66 -12.41
C ASP A 108 -26.84 3.34 -11.08
N MET A 109 -27.07 2.63 -9.97
CA MET A 109 -26.68 3.11 -8.64
C MET A 109 -25.16 3.18 -8.52
N LEU A 110 -24.43 2.15 -8.95
CA LEU A 110 -22.96 2.15 -8.91
C LEU A 110 -22.37 3.18 -9.88
N ALA A 111 -22.99 3.39 -11.04
CA ALA A 111 -22.60 4.41 -12.00
C ALA A 111 -22.78 5.82 -11.42
N SER A 112 -23.92 6.12 -10.80
CA SER A 112 -24.17 7.40 -10.13
C SER A 112 -23.22 7.62 -8.95
N ALA A 113 -22.96 6.59 -8.15
CA ALA A 113 -21.96 6.60 -7.07
C ALA A 113 -20.56 6.93 -7.61
N SER A 114 -20.15 6.27 -8.70
CA SER A 114 -18.86 6.51 -9.36
C SER A 114 -18.72 7.97 -9.84
N LYS A 115 -19.81 8.53 -10.39
CA LYS A 115 -19.88 9.92 -10.85
C LYS A 115 -19.77 10.89 -9.69
N ALA A 116 -20.44 10.64 -8.57
CA ALA A 116 -20.33 11.44 -7.36
C ALA A 116 -18.89 11.47 -6.83
N ILE A 117 -18.19 10.33 -6.80
CA ILE A 117 -16.76 10.28 -6.40
C ILE A 117 -15.88 11.08 -7.37
N LYS A 118 -16.08 10.92 -8.68
CA LYS A 118 -15.31 11.67 -9.70
C LYS A 118 -15.52 13.18 -9.54
N LEU A 119 -16.77 13.62 -9.37
CA LEU A 119 -17.10 15.03 -9.17
C LEU A 119 -16.54 15.58 -7.85
N ASN A 120 -16.59 14.82 -6.75
CA ASN A 120 -15.99 15.24 -5.48
C ASN A 120 -14.46 15.34 -5.56
N LYS A 121 -13.82 14.44 -6.32
CA LYS A 121 -12.37 14.51 -6.57
C LYS A 121 -12.03 15.71 -7.45
N LEU A 122 -12.80 15.95 -8.50
CA LEU A 122 -12.66 17.10 -9.40
C LEU A 122 -12.82 18.41 -8.62
N SER A 123 -13.87 18.54 -7.81
CA SER A 123 -14.12 19.74 -7.01
C SER A 123 -13.02 19.98 -5.99
N THR A 124 -12.49 18.92 -5.36
CA THR A 124 -11.38 19.05 -4.42
C THR A 124 -10.09 19.48 -5.12
N ILE A 125 -9.75 18.90 -6.27
CA ILE A 125 -8.55 19.29 -7.03
C ILE A 125 -8.69 20.71 -7.58
N GLY A 126 -9.84 21.04 -8.18
CA GLY A 126 -10.12 22.37 -8.70
C GLY A 126 -10.05 23.46 -7.63
N LEU A 127 -10.58 23.18 -6.43
CA LEU A 127 -10.49 24.09 -5.28
C LEU A 127 -9.03 24.34 -4.89
N TRP A 128 -8.19 23.32 -4.78
CA TRP A 128 -6.78 23.53 -4.43
C TRP A 128 -6.01 24.29 -5.49
N ILE A 129 -6.21 23.98 -6.78
CA ILE A 129 -5.54 24.68 -7.88
C ILE A 129 -5.92 26.16 -7.89
N THR A 130 -7.22 26.46 -7.79
CA THR A 130 -7.72 27.84 -7.80
C THR A 130 -7.29 28.63 -6.58
N VAL A 131 -7.21 28.02 -5.39
CA VAL A 131 -6.67 28.67 -4.19
C VAL A 131 -5.18 28.98 -4.32
N ILE A 132 -4.37 28.04 -4.82
CA ILE A 132 -2.93 28.25 -5.00
C ILE A 132 -2.66 29.37 -6.01
N TRP A 133 -3.38 29.39 -7.13
CA TRP A 133 -3.23 30.43 -8.15
C TRP A 133 -3.86 31.76 -7.73
N GLY A 134 -4.86 31.73 -6.84
CA GLY A 134 -5.52 32.91 -6.27
C GLY A 134 -4.58 33.84 -5.51
N LEU A 135 -3.45 33.32 -5.01
CA LEU A 135 -2.40 34.13 -4.38
C LEU A 135 -1.71 35.09 -5.37
N GLY A 136 -1.58 34.70 -6.64
CA GLY A 136 -0.99 35.53 -7.70
C GLY A 136 -2.04 36.29 -8.52
N PHE A 137 -3.25 35.74 -8.65
CA PHE A 137 -4.32 36.30 -9.47
C PHE A 137 -5.66 36.26 -8.70
N PRO A 138 -6.06 37.35 -8.03
CA PRO A 138 -7.24 37.35 -7.14
C PRO A 138 -8.56 36.93 -7.81
N VAL A 139 -8.69 37.13 -9.13
CA VAL A 139 -9.88 36.70 -9.91
C VAL A 139 -10.10 35.18 -9.82
N MET A 140 -9.04 34.38 -9.63
CA MET A 140 -9.14 32.92 -9.49
C MET A 140 -9.86 32.50 -8.20
N LEU A 141 -10.00 33.38 -7.20
CA LEU A 141 -10.75 33.09 -5.98
C LEU A 141 -12.26 32.95 -6.24
N LEU A 142 -12.80 33.60 -7.28
CA LEU A 142 -14.21 33.40 -7.68
C LEU A 142 -14.45 31.97 -8.17
N LEU A 143 -13.49 31.39 -8.90
CA LEU A 143 -13.54 29.99 -9.31
C LEU A 143 -13.40 29.04 -8.11
N ALA A 144 -12.61 29.42 -7.09
CA ALA A 144 -12.51 28.64 -5.86
C ALA A 144 -13.86 28.55 -5.14
N ILE A 145 -14.64 29.65 -5.11
CA ILE A 145 -16.01 29.66 -4.57
C ILE A 145 -16.92 28.73 -5.39
N ALA A 146 -16.82 28.74 -6.73
CA ALA A 146 -17.58 27.83 -7.58
C ALA A 146 -17.25 26.35 -7.31
N PHE A 147 -15.97 26.00 -7.15
CA PHE A 147 -15.57 24.63 -6.79
C PHE A 147 -15.99 24.24 -5.36
N LEU A 148 -16.01 25.19 -4.42
CA LEU A 148 -16.55 24.98 -3.08
C LEU A 148 -18.05 24.68 -3.12
N ALA A 149 -18.82 25.48 -3.87
CA ALA A 149 -20.25 25.26 -4.08
C ALA A 149 -20.51 23.90 -4.74
N LEU A 150 -19.74 23.52 -5.77
CA LEU A 150 -19.81 22.20 -6.38
C LEU A 150 -19.50 21.08 -5.38
N LYS A 151 -18.51 21.26 -4.50
CA LYS A 151 -18.19 20.28 -3.46
C LYS A 151 -19.34 20.09 -2.46
N ILE A 152 -19.97 21.17 -2.03
CA ILE A 152 -21.15 21.12 -1.15
C ILE A 152 -22.32 20.44 -1.87
N PHE A 153 -22.58 20.80 -3.12
CA PHE A 153 -23.62 20.17 -3.94
C PHE A 153 -23.40 18.66 -4.08
N VAL A 154 -22.19 18.22 -4.39
CA VAL A 154 -21.87 16.79 -4.52
C VAL A 154 -22.00 16.06 -3.18
N LYS A 155 -21.65 16.70 -2.06
CA LYS A 155 -21.80 16.11 -0.72
C LYS A 155 -23.26 16.02 -0.24
N THR A 156 -24.13 16.87 -0.77
CA THR A 156 -25.56 16.92 -0.38
C THR A 156 -26.44 16.11 -1.32
N LYS A 157 -26.23 16.21 -2.64
CA LYS A 157 -27.04 15.56 -3.68
C LYS A 157 -26.40 14.33 -4.31
N GLY A 158 -25.08 14.18 -4.20
CA GLY A 158 -24.36 13.00 -4.71
C GLY A 158 -24.21 11.87 -3.71
N THR A 159 -24.88 11.98 -2.55
CA THR A 159 -24.94 10.91 -1.55
C THR A 159 -26.08 9.96 -1.91
N ILE A 160 -25.83 8.66 -1.79
CA ILE A 160 -26.80 7.60 -2.02
C ILE A 160 -27.20 7.07 -0.65
N ASP A 161 -28.47 7.26 -0.31
CA ASP A 161 -29.06 6.72 0.91
C ASP A 161 -29.43 5.25 0.67
N LEU A 162 -28.88 4.36 1.50
CA LEU A 162 -29.16 2.93 1.56
C LEU A 162 -30.10 2.72 2.75
N ASP A 163 -31.40 2.80 2.47
CA ASP A 163 -32.45 2.66 3.46
C ASP A 163 -32.94 1.21 3.52
N TYR A 164 -32.63 0.57 4.65
CA TYR A 164 -33.06 -0.80 4.94
C TYR A 164 -34.25 -0.79 5.89
N SER A 165 -35.40 -1.28 5.43
CA SER A 165 -36.55 -1.63 6.26
C SER A 165 -36.47 -3.13 6.58
N ILE A 166 -36.11 -3.46 7.82
CA ILE A 166 -35.97 -4.84 8.28
C ILE A 166 -37.17 -5.19 9.16
N ASP A 167 -37.89 -6.23 8.79
CA ASP A 167 -38.96 -6.81 9.59
C ASP A 167 -38.36 -7.52 10.83
N ASP A 168 -39.09 -7.51 11.95
CA ASP A 168 -38.58 -7.99 13.24
C ASP A 168 -38.12 -9.46 13.22
N ASP A 169 -38.72 -10.29 12.35
CA ASP A 169 -38.36 -11.69 12.14
C ASP A 169 -37.05 -11.88 11.36
N GLN A 170 -36.65 -10.93 10.52
CA GLN A 170 -35.42 -10.98 9.72
C GLN A 170 -34.22 -10.33 10.43
N LYS A 171 -34.47 -9.60 11.52
CA LYS A 171 -33.45 -8.84 12.24
C LYS A 171 -32.35 -9.74 12.82
N SER A 172 -32.73 -10.88 13.41
CA SER A 172 -31.77 -11.83 13.97
C SER A 172 -30.82 -12.38 12.90
N VAL A 173 -31.33 -12.73 11.72
CA VAL A 173 -30.53 -13.28 10.61
C VAL A 173 -29.53 -12.25 10.09
N ILE A 174 -29.96 -10.99 9.96
CA ILE A 174 -29.09 -9.89 9.52
C ILE A 174 -28.02 -9.60 10.56
N ASP A 175 -28.41 -9.52 11.84
CA ASP A 175 -27.48 -9.32 12.94
C ASP A 175 -26.46 -10.45 12.97
N GLU A 176 -26.88 -11.71 12.96
CA GLU A 176 -25.98 -12.86 12.92
C GLU A 176 -24.99 -12.76 11.77
N ARG A 177 -25.42 -12.35 10.56
CA ARG A 177 -24.57 -12.14 9.39
C ARG A 177 -23.53 -11.05 9.60
N MET A 178 -23.95 -9.89 10.12
CA MET A 178 -23.15 -8.67 10.24
C MET A 178 -22.22 -8.66 11.46
N GLN A 179 -22.60 -9.32 12.55
CA GLN A 179 -21.89 -9.32 13.83
C GLN A 179 -20.39 -9.63 13.72
N PRO A 180 -19.93 -10.66 12.96
CA PRO A 180 -18.50 -10.92 12.83
C PRO A 180 -17.75 -9.76 12.16
N MET A 181 -18.32 -9.14 11.12
CA MET A 181 -17.69 -7.99 10.46
C MET A 181 -17.62 -6.78 11.38
N LEU A 182 -18.69 -6.50 12.14
CA LEU A 182 -18.71 -5.39 13.10
C LEU A 182 -17.69 -5.60 14.21
N LYS A 183 -17.57 -6.82 14.77
CA LYS A 183 -16.53 -7.16 15.76
C LYS A 183 -15.11 -6.95 15.21
N ILE A 184 -14.85 -7.26 13.94
CA ILE A 184 -13.53 -6.96 13.33
C ILE A 184 -13.26 -5.45 13.32
N THR A 185 -14.30 -4.59 13.19
CA THR A 185 -14.10 -3.13 13.25
C THR A 185 -13.72 -2.60 14.63
N GLU A 186 -13.97 -3.37 15.69
CA GLU A 186 -13.64 -3.02 17.07
C GLU A 186 -12.21 -3.43 17.45
N CYS A 187 -11.54 -4.23 16.62
CA CYS A 187 -10.15 -4.63 16.82
C CYS A 187 -9.21 -3.41 16.88
N ALA A 188 -8.22 -3.48 17.76
CA ALA A 188 -7.22 -2.43 17.91
C ALA A 188 -6.41 -2.22 16.62
N LYS A 189 -6.13 -3.30 15.87
CA LYS A 189 -5.54 -3.21 14.53
C LYS A 189 -6.18 -4.21 13.57
N VAL A 190 -6.42 -3.71 12.36
CA VAL A 190 -6.85 -4.50 11.20
C VAL A 190 -5.90 -4.20 10.06
N TRP A 191 -5.55 -5.23 9.31
CA TRP A 191 -4.68 -5.15 8.15
C TRP A 191 -5.29 -5.87 6.97
N ARG A 192 -4.81 -5.52 5.78
CA ARG A 192 -5.01 -6.31 4.57
C ARG A 192 -3.68 -6.85 4.12
N ILE A 193 -3.63 -8.15 3.86
CA ILE A 193 -2.45 -8.78 3.27
C ILE A 193 -2.48 -8.53 1.76
N MET A 194 -1.41 -7.95 1.24
CA MET A 194 -1.25 -7.59 -0.17
C MET A 194 -0.36 -8.58 -0.92
N GLN A 195 0.54 -9.24 -0.21
CA GLN A 195 1.52 -10.13 -0.79
C GLN A 195 1.95 -11.18 0.24
N THR A 196 2.19 -12.40 -0.24
CA THR A 196 2.81 -13.48 0.53
C THR A 196 4.02 -14.00 -0.25
N SER A 197 5.12 -14.26 0.46
CA SER A 197 6.37 -14.75 -0.12
C SER A 197 6.97 -15.84 0.78
N LYS A 198 7.53 -16.89 0.18
CA LYS A 198 8.28 -17.91 0.92
C LYS A 198 9.68 -17.41 1.24
N VAL A 199 10.22 -17.82 2.37
CA VAL A 199 11.54 -17.42 2.86
C VAL A 199 12.57 -18.50 2.54
N VAL A 200 13.73 -18.10 1.98
CA VAL A 200 14.85 -19.00 1.70
C VAL A 200 15.62 -19.33 2.99
N ASP A 201 16.18 -18.32 3.66
CA ASP A 201 16.92 -18.45 4.92
C ASP A 201 16.09 -17.92 6.09
N LYS A 202 15.51 -18.87 6.84
CA LYS A 202 14.71 -18.61 8.04
C LYS A 202 15.47 -17.88 9.13
N LYS A 203 16.82 -17.93 9.13
CA LYS A 203 17.66 -17.21 10.10
C LYS A 203 17.35 -15.73 10.10
N TYR A 204 17.18 -15.12 8.93
CA TYR A 204 16.94 -13.68 8.78
C TYR A 204 15.46 -13.30 8.82
N ALA A 205 14.56 -14.29 8.92
CA ALA A 205 13.11 -14.10 9.02
C ALA A 205 12.56 -14.57 10.38
N SER A 206 13.36 -14.51 11.44
CA SER A 206 12.96 -14.87 12.80
C SER A 206 12.41 -16.30 12.96
N GLY A 207 12.78 -17.20 12.04
CA GLY A 207 12.28 -18.59 11.99
C GLY A 207 11.04 -18.81 11.12
N ALA A 208 10.43 -17.77 10.56
CA ALA A 208 9.25 -17.91 9.70
C ALA A 208 9.59 -18.59 8.37
N SER A 209 8.65 -19.42 7.89
CA SER A 209 8.70 -19.98 6.53
C SER A 209 8.18 -19.02 5.46
N ASN A 210 7.27 -18.12 5.83
CA ASN A 210 6.63 -17.16 4.94
C ASN A 210 6.73 -15.76 5.53
N THR A 211 6.87 -14.77 4.66
CA THR A 211 6.73 -13.35 4.99
C THR A 211 5.51 -12.81 4.25
N VAL A 212 4.82 -11.86 4.88
CA VAL A 212 3.68 -11.17 4.27
C VAL A 212 3.93 -9.68 4.22
N ASN A 213 3.50 -9.05 3.13
CA ASN A 213 3.37 -7.61 3.05
C ASN A 213 1.91 -7.25 3.36
N ARG A 214 1.70 -6.42 4.38
CA ARG A 214 0.37 -6.02 4.83
C ARG A 214 0.27 -4.51 4.96
N ILE A 215 -0.91 -3.97 4.70
CA ILE A 215 -1.22 -2.54 4.87
C ILE A 215 -2.26 -2.39 5.96
N ALA A 216 -2.12 -1.36 6.81
CA ALA A 216 -3.10 -1.08 7.84
C ALA A 216 -4.44 -0.67 7.21
N CYS A 217 -5.53 -1.22 7.75
CA CYS A 217 -6.89 -0.91 7.38
C CYS A 217 -7.49 0.09 8.36
N LYS A 218 -8.13 1.14 7.84
CA LYS A 218 -9.03 1.95 8.65
C LYS A 218 -10.39 1.25 8.68
N ALA A 219 -10.70 0.62 9.81
CA ALA A 219 -11.99 -0.02 10.05
C ALA A 219 -12.97 0.97 10.69
N THR A 220 -14.21 0.99 10.22
CA THR A 220 -15.27 1.87 10.75
C THR A 220 -16.64 1.19 10.64
N ASN A 221 -17.54 1.46 11.57
CA ASN A 221 -18.92 0.98 11.56
C ASN A 221 -19.90 1.87 10.75
N LYS A 222 -19.37 2.70 9.85
CA LYS A 222 -20.13 3.68 9.03
C LYS A 222 -19.77 3.56 7.56
N ALA A 223 -20.75 3.82 6.70
CA ALA A 223 -20.57 3.86 5.27
C ALA A 223 -19.68 5.06 4.85
N PRO A 224 -18.68 4.85 3.97
CA PRO A 224 -17.93 5.94 3.38
C PRO A 224 -18.71 6.61 2.24
N PHE A 225 -18.46 7.91 2.01
CA PHE A 225 -18.97 8.61 0.83
C PHE A 225 -18.64 7.82 -0.45
N PRO A 226 -19.60 7.59 -1.37
CA PRO A 226 -20.88 8.30 -1.51
C PRO A 226 -22.07 7.65 -0.82
N PHE A 227 -21.87 6.58 -0.04
CA PHE A 227 -22.97 5.86 0.58
C PHE A 227 -23.27 6.38 1.98
N LYS A 228 -24.55 6.36 2.34
CA LYS A 228 -25.05 6.59 3.69
C LYS A 228 -26.08 5.52 4.00
N ALA A 229 -25.84 4.73 5.02
CA ALA A 229 -26.76 3.68 5.46
C ALA A 229 -27.45 4.09 6.76
N ASN A 230 -28.70 3.68 6.94
CA ASN A 230 -29.46 3.85 8.19
C ASN A 230 -29.04 2.83 9.28
N LEU A 231 -28.36 1.73 8.89
CA LEU A 231 -27.88 0.68 9.78
C LEU A 231 -26.36 0.75 10.02
N GLN A 232 -25.88 0.02 11.02
CA GLN A 232 -24.44 -0.18 11.23
C GLN A 232 -23.87 -1.10 10.14
N VAL A 233 -22.78 -0.65 9.51
CA VAL A 233 -22.14 -1.35 8.39
C VAL A 233 -20.65 -1.43 8.62
N ALA A 234 -19.99 -2.51 8.21
CA ALA A 234 -18.54 -2.63 8.39
C ALA A 234 -17.80 -2.13 7.15
N SER A 235 -16.95 -1.12 7.33
CA SER A 235 -16.12 -0.55 6.26
C SER A 235 -14.64 -0.72 6.57
N PHE A 236 -13.90 -1.35 5.66
CA PHE A 236 -12.46 -1.57 5.77
C PHE A 236 -11.74 -0.87 4.62
N LYS A 237 -11.09 0.26 4.92
CA LYS A 237 -10.32 1.02 3.94
C LYS A 237 -8.84 0.65 4.00
N ALA A 238 -8.32 0.10 2.91
CA ALA A 238 -6.94 -0.32 2.74
C ALA A 238 -6.32 0.36 1.49
N GLY A 239 -5.48 1.36 1.70
CA GLY A 239 -4.89 2.14 0.59
C GLY A 239 -5.96 2.84 -0.27
N LYS A 240 -6.08 2.43 -1.54
CA LYS A 240 -7.08 2.95 -2.50
C LYS A 240 -8.36 2.12 -2.57
N GLU A 241 -8.39 0.99 -1.87
CA GLU A 241 -9.53 0.08 -1.86
C GLU A 241 -10.33 0.24 -0.57
N THR A 242 -11.64 0.10 -0.65
CA THR A 242 -12.53 0.06 0.51
C THR A 242 -13.55 -1.03 0.31
N LEU A 243 -13.59 -1.96 1.27
CA LEU A 243 -14.62 -3.00 1.35
C LEU A 243 -15.71 -2.50 2.29
N LEU A 244 -16.96 -2.53 1.83
CA LEU A 244 -18.13 -2.11 2.58
C LEU A 244 -19.10 -3.29 2.65
N PHE A 245 -19.19 -3.90 3.83
CA PHE A 245 -20.12 -4.99 4.11
C PHE A 245 -21.46 -4.40 4.50
N LEU A 246 -22.49 -4.70 3.71
CA LEU A 246 -23.89 -4.35 3.92
C LEU A 246 -24.67 -5.62 4.29
N PRO A 247 -25.90 -5.55 4.81
CA PRO A 247 -26.69 -6.74 5.14
C PRO A 247 -26.88 -7.74 3.97
N ASP A 248 -26.97 -7.21 2.75
CA ASP A 248 -27.34 -7.94 1.54
C ASP A 248 -26.16 -8.20 0.59
N LYS A 249 -25.18 -7.28 0.53
CA LYS A 249 -24.08 -7.32 -0.44
C LYS A 249 -22.76 -6.80 0.11
N LEU A 250 -21.67 -7.18 -0.57
CA LEU A 250 -20.34 -6.59 -0.37
C LEU A 250 -20.06 -5.57 -1.46
N PHE A 251 -19.86 -4.31 -1.09
CA PHE A 251 -19.42 -3.27 -2.01
C PHE A 251 -17.89 -3.12 -1.98
N ILE A 252 -17.31 -2.93 -3.17
CA ILE A 252 -15.87 -2.85 -3.37
C ILE A 252 -15.58 -1.53 -4.09
N MET A 253 -14.91 -0.61 -3.42
CA MET A 253 -14.58 0.71 -3.97
C MET A 253 -13.08 0.78 -4.26
N GLN A 254 -12.68 0.89 -5.53
CA GLN A 254 -11.31 1.11 -5.98
C GLN A 254 -11.17 2.54 -6.54
N GLY A 255 -10.90 3.50 -5.66
CA GLY A 255 -10.92 4.91 -6.02
C GLY A 255 -12.31 5.36 -6.48
N SER A 256 -12.51 5.57 -7.78
CA SER A 256 -13.81 5.94 -8.38
C SER A 256 -14.54 4.77 -9.04
N LYS A 257 -13.94 3.59 -9.10
CA LYS A 257 -14.57 2.37 -9.61
C LYS A 257 -15.25 1.67 -8.45
N ILE A 258 -16.49 1.24 -8.64
CA ILE A 258 -17.28 0.61 -7.59
C ILE A 258 -17.88 -0.66 -8.16
N GLY A 259 -17.86 -1.72 -7.36
CA GLY A 259 -18.51 -2.99 -7.61
C GLY A 259 -19.37 -3.40 -6.42
N ALA A 260 -20.29 -4.32 -6.66
CA ALA A 260 -21.12 -4.99 -5.68
C ALA A 260 -21.14 -6.49 -5.97
N LEU A 261 -20.99 -7.30 -4.94
CA LEU A 261 -21.09 -8.75 -5.00
C LEU A 261 -22.15 -9.24 -4.02
N ASN A 262 -22.89 -10.27 -4.42
CA ASN A 262 -23.76 -10.99 -3.49
C ASN A 262 -22.89 -11.88 -2.58
N TYR A 263 -23.36 -12.12 -1.35
CA TYR A 263 -22.69 -13.05 -0.46
C TYR A 263 -22.69 -14.49 -0.97
N SER A 264 -23.66 -14.88 -1.81
CA SER A 264 -23.69 -16.19 -2.48
C SER A 264 -22.49 -16.43 -3.38
N ASP A 265 -21.89 -15.36 -3.90
CA ASP A 265 -20.82 -15.43 -4.90
C ASP A 265 -19.43 -15.36 -4.24
N ILE A 266 -19.39 -15.27 -2.90
CA ILE A 266 -18.18 -15.09 -2.10
C ILE A 266 -17.95 -16.33 -1.25
N ASN A 267 -16.82 -16.99 -1.48
CA ASN A 267 -16.28 -17.97 -0.56
C ASN A 267 -15.52 -17.24 0.55
N SER A 268 -15.90 -17.48 1.80
CA SER A 268 -15.24 -16.93 2.98
C SER A 268 -14.63 -18.04 3.83
N ASN A 269 -13.35 -17.92 4.13
CA ASN A 269 -12.64 -18.83 5.03
C ASN A 269 -12.02 -18.03 6.17
N SER A 270 -12.21 -18.47 7.41
CA SER A 270 -11.69 -17.80 8.60
C SER A 270 -10.84 -18.76 9.42
N HIS A 271 -9.62 -18.35 9.77
CA HIS A 271 -8.71 -19.17 10.56
C HIS A 271 -7.74 -18.32 11.36
N THR A 272 -7.14 -18.90 12.40
CA THR A 272 -6.12 -18.20 13.20
C THR A 272 -4.73 -18.52 12.70
N THR A 273 -3.83 -17.54 12.72
CA THR A 273 -2.42 -17.71 12.34
C THR A 273 -1.47 -17.27 13.44
N ARG A 274 -0.29 -17.91 13.51
CA ARG A 274 0.81 -17.47 14.37
C ARG A 274 1.68 -16.50 13.59
N PHE A 275 1.68 -15.24 14.03
CA PHE A 275 2.40 -14.17 13.38
C PHE A 275 3.54 -13.65 14.25
N ILE A 276 4.75 -13.52 13.69
CA ILE A 276 5.89 -12.93 14.40
C ILE A 276 5.80 -11.42 14.26
N GLU A 277 5.44 -10.73 15.35
CA GLU A 277 5.25 -9.29 15.32
C GLU A 277 6.58 -8.58 15.53
N SER A 278 6.98 -7.78 14.54
CA SER A 278 8.20 -6.97 14.63
C SER A 278 7.90 -5.55 15.12
N GLU A 279 6.65 -5.10 15.00
CA GLU A 279 6.21 -3.79 15.46
C GLU A 279 5.63 -3.83 16.89
N CYS A 280 4.90 -2.80 17.28
CA CYS A 280 4.16 -2.76 18.53
C CYS A 280 2.94 -3.69 18.48
N VAL A 281 2.88 -4.62 19.43
CA VAL A 281 1.79 -5.59 19.60
C VAL A 281 0.50 -4.88 20.00
N PRO A 282 -0.64 -5.15 19.35
CA PRO A 282 -1.94 -4.61 19.76
C PRO A 282 -2.37 -5.16 21.14
N GLY A 283 -3.03 -4.33 21.95
CA GLY A 283 -3.41 -4.71 23.32
C GLY A 283 -4.50 -5.78 23.44
N ASP A 284 -5.26 -6.02 22.38
CA ASP A 284 -6.32 -7.02 22.27
C ASP A 284 -5.84 -8.38 21.71
N THR A 285 -4.54 -8.51 21.48
CA THR A 285 -3.92 -9.70 20.87
C THR A 285 -3.49 -10.72 21.92
N GLN A 286 -3.62 -12.01 21.60
CA GLN A 286 -3.05 -13.09 22.41
C GLN A 286 -1.61 -13.39 21.98
N VAL A 287 -0.64 -13.19 22.86
CA VAL A 287 0.76 -13.60 22.64
C VAL A 287 0.91 -15.07 23.04
N VAL A 288 1.26 -15.93 22.08
CA VAL A 288 1.34 -17.39 22.26
C VAL A 288 2.78 -17.92 22.36
N GLY A 289 3.77 -17.04 22.19
CA GLY A 289 5.18 -17.41 22.30
C GLY A 289 6.12 -16.24 22.02
N GLN A 290 7.41 -16.55 21.97
CA GLN A 290 8.47 -15.62 21.63
C GLN A 290 9.46 -16.32 20.70
N THR A 291 10.06 -15.55 19.79
CA THR A 291 11.17 -15.98 18.95
C THR A 291 12.27 -14.92 18.97
N TRP A 292 13.37 -15.16 18.28
CA TRP A 292 14.47 -14.20 18.15
C TRP A 292 14.48 -13.62 16.75
N LYS A 293 14.86 -12.35 16.61
CA LYS A 293 15.02 -11.70 15.31
C LYS A 293 15.93 -12.49 14.36
N TYR A 294 16.99 -13.08 14.92
CA TYR A 294 17.89 -13.98 14.22
C TYR A 294 17.97 -15.33 14.93
N VAL A 295 17.60 -16.40 14.24
CA VAL A 295 17.57 -17.77 14.79
C VAL A 295 18.65 -18.65 14.19
N ASN A 296 19.20 -19.56 14.98
CA ASN A 296 20.05 -20.63 14.47
C ASN A 296 19.20 -21.77 13.85
N LYS A 297 19.85 -22.82 13.32
CA LYS A 297 19.15 -23.97 12.70
C LYS A 297 18.18 -24.69 13.65
N SER A 298 18.35 -24.54 14.96
CA SER A 298 17.51 -25.14 16.01
C SER A 298 16.43 -24.18 16.55
N GLY A 299 16.29 -22.96 16.01
CA GLY A 299 15.32 -21.96 16.47
C GLY A 299 15.77 -21.11 17.68
N ASN A 300 16.96 -21.38 18.21
CA ASN A 300 17.56 -20.67 19.35
C ASN A 300 18.24 -19.36 18.91
N PRO A 301 18.53 -18.42 19.83
CA PRO A 301 19.16 -17.15 19.49
C PRO A 301 20.53 -17.37 18.82
N ASP A 302 20.71 -16.81 17.62
CA ASP A 302 22.03 -16.76 17.00
C ASP A 302 22.86 -15.65 17.68
N ARG A 303 23.80 -16.08 18.53
CA ARG A 303 24.63 -15.20 19.37
C ARG A 303 25.67 -14.39 18.59
N ARG A 304 25.87 -14.67 17.30
CA ARG A 304 26.78 -13.89 16.43
C ARG A 304 26.23 -12.50 16.11
N PHE A 305 24.93 -12.30 16.26
CA PHE A 305 24.27 -11.01 16.02
C PHE A 305 24.17 -10.20 17.31
N LYS A 306 24.87 -9.06 17.36
CA LYS A 306 24.89 -8.16 18.53
C LYS A 306 23.52 -7.61 18.92
N ASN A 307 22.65 -7.33 17.94
CA ASN A 307 21.32 -6.73 18.14
C ASN A 307 20.19 -7.74 17.85
N ASN A 308 20.25 -8.91 18.49
CA ASN A 308 19.26 -9.97 18.34
C ASN A 308 18.20 -9.88 19.45
N ARG A 309 17.17 -9.06 19.24
CA ARG A 309 16.07 -8.92 20.21
C ARG A 309 15.06 -10.06 20.08
N GLN A 310 14.33 -10.34 21.16
CA GLN A 310 13.15 -11.20 21.12
C GLN A 310 11.98 -10.50 20.41
N LEU A 311 11.20 -11.29 19.70
CA LEU A 311 9.99 -10.90 18.99
C LEU A 311 8.82 -11.76 19.46
N PRO A 312 7.67 -11.15 19.81
CA PRO A 312 6.48 -11.89 20.20
C PRO A 312 5.86 -12.63 19.01
N ILE A 313 5.42 -13.86 19.29
CA ILE A 313 4.56 -14.63 18.40
C ILE A 313 3.12 -14.38 18.84
N CYS A 314 2.39 -13.62 18.03
CA CYS A 314 1.01 -13.25 18.24
C CYS A 314 0.08 -14.23 17.53
N LEU A 315 -1.09 -14.49 18.13
CA LEU A 315 -2.17 -15.20 17.46
C LEU A 315 -3.12 -14.16 16.86
N TYR A 316 -3.17 -14.09 15.54
CA TYR A 316 -4.07 -13.21 14.79
C TYR A 316 -5.16 -14.01 14.09
N GLY A 317 -6.29 -13.37 13.81
CA GLY A 317 -7.33 -13.93 12.95
C GLY A 317 -7.12 -13.48 11.51
N GLU A 318 -7.37 -14.37 10.55
CA GLU A 318 -7.40 -14.10 9.13
C GLU A 318 -8.77 -14.46 8.56
N LEU A 319 -9.29 -13.59 7.69
CA LEU A 319 -10.49 -13.77 6.91
C LEU A 319 -10.12 -13.65 5.43
N GLU A 320 -10.20 -14.78 4.73
CA GLU A 320 -9.99 -14.88 3.29
C GLU A 320 -11.33 -14.78 2.57
N LEU A 321 -11.41 -13.90 1.57
CA LEU A 321 -12.59 -13.67 0.76
C LEU A 321 -12.22 -13.82 -0.71
N CYS A 322 -12.83 -14.81 -1.36
CA CYS A 322 -12.56 -15.16 -2.75
C CYS A 322 -13.87 -15.24 -3.55
N SER A 323 -13.86 -14.79 -4.80
CA SER A 323 -15.01 -14.92 -5.71
C SER A 323 -14.52 -15.18 -7.13
N THR A 324 -15.32 -15.92 -7.91
CA THR A 324 -15.08 -16.15 -9.34
C THR A 324 -15.12 -14.85 -10.15
N SER A 325 -15.85 -13.83 -9.68
CA SER A 325 -15.89 -12.49 -10.27
C SER A 325 -14.61 -11.67 -10.03
N GLY A 326 -13.63 -12.21 -9.29
CA GLY A 326 -12.29 -11.65 -9.12
C GLY A 326 -12.03 -10.98 -7.76
N LEU A 327 -12.87 -11.22 -6.75
CA LEU A 327 -12.53 -10.88 -5.37
C LEU A 327 -11.43 -11.84 -4.89
N ASN A 328 -10.35 -11.28 -4.36
CA ASN A 328 -9.28 -12.00 -3.69
C ASN A 328 -8.67 -11.07 -2.64
N THR A 329 -9.21 -11.13 -1.42
CA THR A 329 -8.78 -10.29 -0.31
C THR A 329 -8.60 -11.10 0.96
N VAL A 330 -7.50 -10.86 1.67
CA VAL A 330 -7.25 -11.41 3.00
C VAL A 330 -7.18 -10.27 4.01
N ILE A 331 -8.11 -10.26 4.96
CA ILE A 331 -8.15 -9.33 6.08
C ILE A 331 -7.56 -10.05 7.29
N MET A 332 -6.54 -9.46 7.90
CA MET A 332 -5.95 -9.94 9.15
C MET A 332 -6.30 -8.99 10.29
N PHE A 333 -6.62 -9.50 11.46
CA PHE A 333 -7.03 -8.69 12.61
C PHE A 333 -6.46 -9.21 13.93
N SER A 334 -6.32 -8.29 14.88
CA SER A 334 -5.57 -8.50 16.12
C SER A 334 -6.22 -9.46 17.12
N ASN A 335 -7.56 -9.49 17.21
CA ASN A 335 -8.27 -10.35 18.15
C ASN A 335 -8.71 -11.69 17.50
N PRO A 336 -8.06 -12.82 17.82
CA PRO A 336 -8.34 -14.11 17.17
C PRO A 336 -9.69 -14.73 17.57
N LYS A 337 -10.28 -14.34 18.71
CA LYS A 337 -11.55 -14.90 19.22
C LYS A 337 -12.74 -14.62 18.30
N ILE A 338 -12.59 -13.68 17.37
CA ILE A 338 -13.68 -13.34 16.45
C ILE A 338 -13.94 -14.49 15.46
N ASN A 339 -12.92 -15.31 15.16
CA ASN A 339 -13.03 -16.47 14.28
C ASN A 339 -14.08 -17.49 14.75
N ASP A 340 -14.30 -17.62 16.05
CA ASP A 340 -15.30 -18.52 16.62
C ASP A 340 -16.73 -18.16 16.14
N ASN A 341 -16.98 -16.88 15.82
CA ASN A 341 -18.27 -16.45 15.27
C ASN A 341 -18.47 -16.85 13.79
N PHE A 342 -17.40 -17.21 13.08
CA PHE A 342 -17.47 -17.70 11.70
C PHE A 342 -17.62 -19.23 11.63
N ASN A 343 -17.04 -19.95 12.59
CA ASN A 343 -17.03 -21.42 12.60
C ASN A 343 -18.30 -22.05 13.18
N ASN A 344 -19.12 -21.28 13.91
CA ASN A 344 -20.41 -21.74 14.45
C ASN A 344 -21.59 -21.57 13.46
N ARG A 345 -21.32 -21.58 12.14
CA ARG A 345 -22.30 -21.38 11.07
C ARG A 345 -22.45 -22.60 10.19
#